data_AF-A0A8S2FY15-F1
#
_entry.id   AF-A0A8S2FY15-F1
#
_cell.length_a   1.000
_cell.length_b   1.000
_cell.length_c   1.000
_cell.angle_alpha   90.00
_cell.angle_beta   90.00
_cell.angle_gamma   90.00
#
_symmetry.space_group_name_H-M   'P 1'
#
loop_
_entity.id
_entity.type
_entity.pdbx_description
1 polymer ?
#
loop_
_entity_poly.entity_id
_entity_poly.type
_entity_poly.pdbx_seq_one_letter_code
_entity_poly.pdbx_strand_id
1 'polypeptide(L)'
;MSGTESLICPITFELFRDPVVAEDGHTYEKQAIIDWIKRNQTSPITRQPLCIETLRPNYIVKKLVDEFETNVRAKNYQFKLGTDVKKAKRALFQTYGKSVFEAEWLGINSNETKRPKIILLKIDGARAKKEASFCVELSRHPHIVRTYGLVEDTQQNISDDEPINSIMLLQEHATEGNLVDFLQALDSSPASSVLLEMFVQISDAMSFLAHNHIVHGDLACRNVLVFHFDDNEPKKNLVKLTDFGLSRASTIYQSVQSVKTTTMTIVPIRYAAPELLSVNNYSDSYTEKSDMYSMFLCGKLIRKVQFPGQK
;
A
#
# COMPACT_ATOMS: atom_id res chain seq x y z
N MET A 1 6.96 9.48 -28.11
CA MET A 1 6.03 10.25 -27.25
C MET A 1 5.13 9.26 -26.54
N SER A 2 5.48 8.85 -25.32
CA SER A 2 4.69 7.93 -24.49
C SER A 2 4.57 8.50 -23.08
N GLY A 3 4.02 9.71 -22.97
CA GLY A 3 3.52 10.21 -21.69
C GLY A 3 2.19 9.51 -21.42
N THR A 4 2.22 8.32 -20.82
CA THR A 4 1.00 7.70 -20.28
C THR A 4 0.57 8.57 -19.11
N GLU A 5 -0.38 9.48 -19.32
CA GLU A 5 -0.94 10.34 -18.26
C GLU A 5 -1.81 9.52 -17.32
N SER A 6 -1.15 8.69 -16.51
CA SER A 6 -1.70 8.04 -15.33
C SER A 6 -2.25 9.12 -14.39
N LEU A 7 -3.34 8.84 -13.70
CA LEU A 7 -3.86 9.69 -12.61
C LEU A 7 -2.93 9.74 -11.38
N ILE A 8 -1.76 9.12 -11.48
CA ILE A 8 -0.75 9.00 -10.44
C ILE A 8 0.41 9.96 -10.73
N CYS A 9 0.82 10.71 -9.72
CA CYS A 9 1.97 11.58 -9.76
C CYS A 9 3.29 10.80 -9.89
N PRO A 10 4.21 11.19 -10.79
CA PRO A 10 5.49 10.50 -10.97
C PRO A 10 6.55 10.81 -9.91
N ILE A 11 6.28 11.73 -8.97
CA ILE A 11 7.17 11.99 -7.81
C ILE A 11 6.61 11.32 -6.56
N THR A 12 5.32 11.51 -6.28
CA THR A 12 4.70 11.00 -5.05
C THR A 12 4.14 9.61 -5.19
N PHE A 13 3.92 9.14 -6.42
CA PHE A 13 3.29 7.85 -6.75
C PHE A 13 1.89 7.67 -6.14
N GLU A 14 1.25 8.79 -5.81
CA GLU A 14 -0.14 8.88 -5.35
C GLU A 14 -1.04 9.45 -6.43
N LEU A 15 -2.35 9.22 -6.31
CA LEU A 15 -3.34 10.00 -7.05
C LEU A 15 -3.13 11.51 -6.81
N PHE A 16 -3.19 12.31 -7.87
CA PHE A 16 -2.99 13.76 -7.77
C PHE A 16 -4.05 14.43 -6.88
N ARG A 17 -3.62 15.32 -5.99
CA ARG A 17 -4.50 16.19 -5.18
C ARG A 17 -4.47 17.63 -5.69
N ASP A 18 -3.28 18.15 -5.95
CA ASP A 18 -3.06 19.46 -6.56
C ASP A 18 -2.11 19.37 -7.76
N PRO A 19 -2.58 18.80 -8.90
CA PRO A 19 -1.74 18.59 -10.05
C PRO A 19 -1.33 19.91 -10.71
N VAL A 20 -0.05 20.05 -11.01
CA VAL A 20 0.53 21.14 -11.83
C VAL A 20 1.28 20.55 -13.00
N VAL A 21 1.13 21.15 -14.19
CA VAL A 21 1.92 20.85 -15.37
C VAL A 21 3.13 21.78 -15.42
N ALA A 22 4.30 21.22 -15.70
CA ALA A 22 5.53 21.97 -15.94
C ALA A 22 5.79 22.15 -17.45
N GLU A 23 6.74 23.01 -17.82
CA GLU A 23 7.08 23.31 -19.22
C GLU A 23 7.65 22.10 -19.99
N ASP A 24 8.10 21.08 -19.27
CA ASP A 24 8.50 19.79 -19.85
C ASP A 24 7.32 18.91 -20.30
N GLY A 25 6.09 19.40 -20.15
CA GLY A 25 4.84 18.74 -20.53
C GLY A 25 4.36 17.68 -19.54
N HIS A 26 5.03 17.48 -18.40
CA HIS A 26 4.64 16.48 -17.41
C HIS A 26 3.84 17.10 -16.27
N THR A 27 2.93 16.30 -15.70
CA THR A 27 2.12 16.70 -14.54
C THR A 27 2.70 16.12 -13.25
N TYR A 28 2.76 16.95 -12.21
CA TYR A 28 3.33 16.63 -10.91
C TYR A 28 2.41 17.10 -9.78
N GLU A 29 2.51 16.47 -8.61
CA GLU A 29 1.90 17.00 -7.39
C GLU A 29 2.63 18.28 -6.98
N LYS A 30 1.88 19.38 -6.79
CA LYS A 30 2.43 20.73 -6.63
C LYS A 30 3.50 20.82 -5.57
N GLN A 31 3.22 20.33 -4.35
CA GLN A 31 4.18 20.45 -3.26
C GLN A 31 5.44 19.64 -3.55
N ALA A 32 5.30 18.46 -4.16
CA ALA A 32 6.40 17.57 -4.47
C ALA A 32 7.34 18.16 -5.54
N ILE A 33 6.79 18.77 -6.60
CA ILE A 33 7.62 19.40 -7.65
C ILE A 33 8.26 20.70 -7.18
N ILE A 34 7.60 21.49 -6.33
CA ILE A 34 8.22 22.66 -5.69
C ILE A 34 9.39 22.21 -4.81
N ASP A 35 9.15 21.17 -4.01
CA ASP A 35 10.13 20.32 -3.30
C ASP A 35 11.39 20.04 -4.10
N TRP A 36 11.14 19.55 -5.31
CA TRP A 36 12.14 19.07 -6.25
C TRP A 36 12.93 20.22 -6.88
N ILE A 37 12.25 21.22 -7.45
CA ILE A 37 12.88 22.34 -8.15
C ILE A 37 13.76 23.16 -7.20
N LYS A 38 13.33 23.38 -5.95
CA LYS A 38 14.16 24.06 -4.94
C LYS A 38 15.49 23.37 -4.68
N ARG A 39 15.56 22.05 -4.84
CA ARG A 39 16.77 21.25 -4.57
C ARG A 39 17.60 21.00 -5.83
N ASN A 40 16.94 20.77 -6.97
CA ASN A 40 17.58 20.24 -8.19
C ASN A 40 17.48 21.17 -9.41
N GLN A 41 16.61 22.19 -9.38
CA GLN A 41 16.38 23.17 -10.46
C GLN A 41 16.05 22.57 -11.84
N THR A 42 15.62 21.31 -11.87
CA THR A 42 15.41 20.52 -13.10
C THR A 42 14.13 19.70 -13.02
N SER A 43 13.67 19.18 -14.16
CA SER A 43 12.61 18.19 -14.29
C SER A 43 13.05 16.85 -13.68
N PRO A 44 12.21 16.21 -12.84
CA PRO A 44 12.48 14.86 -12.36
C PRO A 44 12.53 13.82 -13.50
N ILE A 45 11.84 14.05 -14.61
CA ILE A 45 11.73 13.05 -15.70
C ILE A 45 12.73 13.34 -16.82
N THR A 46 12.75 14.58 -17.32
CA THR A 46 13.54 14.95 -18.51
C THR A 46 14.91 15.50 -18.17
N ARG A 47 15.15 15.82 -16.87
CA ARG A 47 16.36 16.48 -16.37
C ARG A 47 16.65 17.85 -16.99
N GLN A 48 15.70 18.42 -17.73
CA GLN A 48 15.81 19.78 -18.27
C GLN A 48 15.54 20.83 -17.18
N PRO A 49 16.11 22.04 -17.25
CA PRO A 49 15.85 23.10 -16.28
C PRO A 49 14.36 23.40 -16.12
N LEU A 50 13.91 23.58 -14.87
CA LEU A 50 12.52 23.97 -14.55
C LEU A 50 12.48 25.14 -13.58
N CYS A 51 11.47 25.99 -13.75
CA CYS A 51 11.23 27.17 -12.94
C CYS A 51 9.93 27.02 -12.14
N ILE A 52 9.89 27.44 -10.88
CA ILE A 52 8.68 27.30 -10.04
C ILE A 52 7.56 28.18 -10.58
N GLU A 53 7.90 29.35 -11.10
CA GLU A 53 7.02 30.39 -11.63
C GLU A 53 6.33 29.96 -12.94
N THR A 54 6.88 28.97 -13.63
CA THR A 54 6.33 28.46 -14.90
C THR A 54 5.36 27.30 -14.69
N LEU A 55 5.29 26.72 -13.48
CA LEU A 55 4.27 25.73 -13.14
C LEU A 55 2.86 26.30 -13.35
N ARG A 56 1.98 25.50 -13.95
CA ARG A 56 0.57 25.85 -14.18
C ARG A 56 -0.33 24.78 -13.58
N PRO A 57 -1.43 25.13 -12.88
CA PRO A 57 -2.39 24.13 -12.44
C PRO A 57 -2.91 23.30 -13.61
N ASN A 58 -2.93 21.98 -13.47
CA ASN A 58 -3.52 21.07 -14.45
C ASN A 58 -4.95 20.69 -14.03
N TYR A 59 -5.89 21.58 -14.33
CA TYR A 59 -7.31 21.38 -14.00
C TYR A 59 -7.94 20.17 -14.70
N ILE A 60 -7.40 19.72 -15.84
CA ILE A 60 -7.88 18.53 -16.55
C ILE A 60 -7.58 17.29 -15.71
N VAL A 61 -6.32 17.10 -15.30
CA VAL A 61 -5.93 15.97 -14.45
C VAL A 61 -6.66 16.02 -13.11
N LYS A 62 -6.82 17.22 -12.52
CA LYS A 62 -7.61 17.40 -11.29
C LYS A 62 -9.05 16.90 -11.46
N LYS A 63 -9.73 17.35 -12.53
CA LYS A 63 -11.10 16.94 -12.85
C LYS A 63 -11.22 15.43 -13.05
N LEU A 64 -10.24 14.80 -13.72
CA LEU A 64 -10.25 13.36 -13.93
C LEU A 64 -10.04 12.57 -12.63
N VAL A 65 -9.19 13.03 -11.72
CA VAL A 65 -9.06 12.42 -10.38
C VAL A 65 -10.34 12.62 -9.57
N ASP A 66 -10.92 13.82 -9.60
CA ASP A 66 -12.17 14.12 -8.90
C ASP A 66 -13.33 13.28 -9.44
N GLU A 67 -13.42 13.09 -10.76
CA GLU A 67 -14.39 12.20 -11.41
C GLU A 67 -14.14 10.73 -11.03
N PHE A 68 -12.89 10.29 -11.00
CA PHE A 68 -12.53 8.94 -10.54
C PHE A 68 -12.97 8.74 -9.08
N GLU A 69 -12.61 9.64 -8.16
CA GLU A 69 -13.01 9.54 -6.76
C GLU A 69 -14.52 9.63 -6.58
N THR A 70 -15.20 10.49 -7.33
CA THR A 70 -16.66 10.61 -7.30
C THR A 70 -17.32 9.34 -7.78
N ASN A 71 -16.80 8.70 -8.83
CA ASN A 71 -17.31 7.42 -9.32
C ASN A 71 -17.11 6.30 -8.30
N VAL A 72 -15.94 6.24 -7.65
CA VAL A 72 -15.68 5.28 -6.55
C VAL A 72 -16.66 5.49 -5.39
N ARG A 73 -16.89 6.76 -5.00
CA ARG A 73 -17.83 7.12 -3.93
C ARG A 73 -19.29 6.88 -4.32
N ALA A 74 -19.68 7.16 -5.56
CA ALA A 74 -21.03 6.92 -6.08
C ALA A 74 -21.39 5.43 -6.11
N LYS A 75 -20.37 4.58 -6.29
CA LYS A 75 -20.47 3.13 -6.12
C LYS A 75 -20.48 2.68 -4.66
N ASN A 76 -20.46 3.59 -3.69
CA ASN A 76 -20.37 3.30 -2.26
C ASN A 76 -19.23 2.33 -1.92
N TYR A 77 -18.10 2.43 -2.64
CA TYR A 77 -16.97 1.50 -2.50
C TYR A 77 -17.34 0.02 -2.76
N GLN A 78 -18.35 -0.24 -3.60
CA GLN A 78 -18.76 -1.57 -4.05
C GLN A 78 -18.57 -1.71 -5.57
N PHE A 79 -17.84 -2.75 -5.98
CA PHE A 79 -17.53 -3.07 -7.37
C PHE A 79 -18.03 -4.47 -7.70
N LYS A 80 -18.25 -4.77 -8.98
CA LYS A 80 -18.74 -6.08 -9.45
C LYS A 80 -17.78 -6.71 -10.45
N LEU A 81 -17.47 -7.99 -10.24
CA LEU A 81 -16.71 -8.78 -11.22
C LEU A 81 -17.48 -8.88 -12.54
N GLY A 82 -16.78 -8.73 -13.66
CA GLY A 82 -17.35 -8.80 -15.01
C GLY A 82 -18.08 -7.54 -15.47
N THR A 83 -18.41 -6.63 -14.55
CA THR A 83 -19.01 -5.32 -14.88
C THR A 83 -18.01 -4.18 -14.69
N ASP A 84 -17.36 -4.12 -13.52
CA ASP A 84 -16.48 -3.02 -13.13
C ASP A 84 -15.01 -3.38 -13.22
N VAL A 85 -14.69 -4.64 -12.94
CA VAL A 85 -13.32 -5.17 -12.95
C VAL A 85 -13.31 -6.59 -13.49
N LYS A 86 -12.24 -6.91 -14.22
CA LYS A 86 -11.93 -8.25 -14.72
C LYS A 86 -10.80 -8.83 -13.89
N LYS A 87 -10.97 -10.06 -13.45
CA LYS A 87 -10.00 -10.82 -12.65
C LYS A 87 -9.19 -11.76 -13.55
N ALA A 88 -7.88 -11.85 -13.34
CA ALA A 88 -7.04 -12.85 -13.98
C ALA A 88 -7.36 -14.27 -13.45
N LYS A 89 -7.23 -15.28 -14.32
CA LYS A 89 -7.53 -16.67 -13.96
C LYS A 89 -6.55 -17.24 -12.93
N ARG A 90 -5.28 -16.86 -13.02
CA ARG A 90 -4.20 -17.33 -12.14
C ARG A 90 -3.96 -16.30 -11.04
N ALA A 91 -3.79 -16.78 -9.81
CA ALA A 91 -3.34 -15.94 -8.70
C ALA A 91 -1.86 -15.56 -8.87
N LEU A 92 -1.53 -14.30 -8.60
CA LEU A 92 -0.15 -13.82 -8.46
C LEU A 92 0.51 -14.46 -7.22
N PHE A 93 -0.25 -14.50 -6.14
CA PHE A 93 0.21 -15.01 -4.85
C PHE A 93 -0.94 -15.71 -4.13
N GLN A 94 -0.62 -16.78 -3.41
CA GLN A 94 -1.58 -17.51 -2.60
C GLN A 94 -0.91 -17.97 -1.31
N THR A 95 -1.55 -17.66 -0.18
CA THR A 95 -1.15 -18.10 1.16
C THR A 95 -2.36 -18.67 1.89
N TYR A 96 -2.17 -19.11 3.13
CA TYR A 96 -3.27 -19.62 3.95
C TYR A 96 -4.31 -18.52 4.19
N GLY A 97 -5.48 -18.67 3.55
CA GLY A 97 -6.60 -17.74 3.68
C GLY A 97 -6.52 -16.45 2.86
N LYS A 98 -5.51 -16.26 1.98
CA LYS A 98 -5.47 -15.10 1.08
C LYS A 98 -4.98 -15.46 -0.32
N SER A 99 -5.57 -14.82 -1.32
CA SER A 99 -5.16 -14.95 -2.73
C SER A 99 -5.18 -13.59 -3.42
N VAL A 100 -4.12 -13.27 -4.15
CA VAL A 100 -4.00 -12.01 -4.90
C VAL A 100 -4.08 -12.32 -6.39
N PHE A 101 -4.88 -11.57 -7.13
CA PHE A 101 -5.06 -11.72 -8.57
C PHE A 101 -4.79 -10.40 -9.28
N GLU A 102 -4.17 -10.44 -10.45
CA GLU A 102 -4.17 -9.29 -11.36
C GLU A 102 -5.61 -8.94 -11.74
N ALA A 103 -5.83 -7.64 -11.97
CA ALA A 103 -7.12 -7.14 -12.39
C ALA A 103 -7.00 -6.00 -13.40
N GLU A 104 -8.07 -5.83 -14.17
CA GLU A 104 -8.21 -4.77 -15.17
C GLU A 104 -9.54 -4.07 -14.95
N TRP A 105 -9.57 -2.74 -15.10
CA TRP A 105 -10.82 -1.98 -15.05
C TRP A 105 -11.68 -2.30 -16.29
N LEU A 106 -12.99 -2.47 -16.09
CA LEU A 106 -13.99 -2.64 -17.15
C LEU A 106 -14.86 -1.37 -17.28
N GLY A 107 -15.55 -1.23 -18.42
CA GLY A 107 -16.43 -0.11 -18.73
C GLY A 107 -15.99 0.73 -19.94
N ILE A 108 -16.90 1.57 -20.45
CA ILE A 108 -16.77 2.31 -21.71
C ILE A 108 -15.58 3.29 -21.62
N ASN A 109 -14.74 3.24 -22.67
CA ASN A 109 -13.42 3.84 -22.84
C ASN A 109 -12.24 3.06 -22.22
N SER A 110 -12.12 1.79 -22.60
CA SER A 110 -10.90 0.96 -22.43
C SER A 110 -9.62 1.55 -23.04
N ASN A 111 -9.69 2.70 -23.70
CA ASN A 111 -8.54 3.40 -24.30
C ASN A 111 -7.88 4.43 -23.37
N GLU A 112 -8.34 4.60 -22.13
CA GLU A 112 -7.67 5.52 -21.20
C GLU A 112 -6.52 4.82 -20.46
N THR A 113 -5.29 5.06 -20.92
CA THR A 113 -4.01 4.87 -20.20
C THR A 113 -3.92 5.62 -18.84
N LYS A 114 -5.05 6.08 -18.30
CA LYS A 114 -5.15 7.01 -17.17
C LYS A 114 -5.48 6.33 -15.85
N ARG A 115 -6.00 5.10 -15.86
CA ARG A 115 -6.43 4.45 -14.60
C ARG A 115 -5.26 3.81 -13.85
N PRO A 116 -5.28 3.82 -12.51
CA PRO A 116 -4.26 3.17 -11.70
C PRO A 116 -4.25 1.66 -11.96
N LYS A 117 -3.07 1.04 -11.89
CA LYS A 117 -2.93 -0.43 -11.91
C LYS A 117 -3.56 -1.01 -10.65
N ILE A 118 -4.29 -2.13 -10.80
CA ILE A 118 -5.09 -2.72 -9.73
C ILE A 118 -4.87 -4.22 -9.57
N ILE A 119 -5.14 -4.71 -8.36
CA ILE A 119 -5.24 -6.13 -8.03
C ILE A 119 -6.53 -6.42 -7.28
N LEU A 120 -6.88 -7.70 -7.21
CA LEU A 120 -7.95 -8.21 -6.36
C LEU A 120 -7.34 -9.07 -5.25
N LEU A 121 -7.53 -8.64 -4.00
CA LEU A 121 -7.16 -9.38 -2.80
C LEU A 121 -8.39 -10.13 -2.29
N LYS A 122 -8.39 -11.47 -2.41
CA LYS A 122 -9.39 -12.35 -1.78
C LYS A 122 -8.88 -12.77 -0.41
N ILE A 123 -9.69 -12.55 0.62
CA ILE A 123 -9.43 -12.94 2.01
C ILE A 123 -10.51 -13.93 2.42
N ASP A 124 -10.10 -15.12 2.85
CA ASP A 124 -10.96 -16.22 3.27
C ASP A 124 -10.88 -16.43 4.79
N GLY A 125 -11.98 -16.93 5.36
CA GLY A 125 -12.10 -17.32 6.77
C GLY A 125 -12.73 -16.27 7.67
N ALA A 126 -12.88 -16.64 8.95
CA ALA A 126 -13.64 -15.88 9.94
C ALA A 126 -13.13 -14.45 10.22
N ARG A 127 -11.86 -14.15 9.87
CA ARG A 127 -11.25 -12.83 10.07
C ARG A 127 -11.41 -11.88 8.87
N ALA A 128 -11.93 -12.36 7.74
CA ALA A 128 -11.99 -11.60 6.49
C ALA A 128 -12.71 -10.24 6.65
N LYS A 129 -13.87 -10.21 7.33
CA LYS A 129 -14.64 -8.98 7.60
C LYS A 129 -13.84 -7.94 8.37
N LYS A 130 -13.14 -8.36 9.42
CA LYS A 130 -12.34 -7.47 10.27
C LYS A 130 -11.15 -6.89 9.50
N GLU A 131 -10.41 -7.74 8.79
CA GLU A 131 -9.26 -7.30 7.99
C GLU A 131 -9.69 -6.34 6.87
N ALA A 132 -10.79 -6.64 6.17
CA ALA A 132 -11.34 -5.78 5.14
C ALA A 132 -11.71 -4.39 5.67
N SER A 133 -12.28 -4.31 6.88
CA SER A 133 -12.60 -3.04 7.53
C SER A 133 -11.36 -2.16 7.71
N PHE A 134 -10.26 -2.71 8.24
CA PHE A 134 -9.01 -1.96 8.38
C PHE A 134 -8.44 -1.53 7.04
N CYS A 135 -8.44 -2.41 6.04
CA CYS A 135 -7.92 -2.09 4.70
C CYS A 135 -8.65 -0.90 4.06
N VAL A 136 -9.97 -0.79 4.28
CA VAL A 136 -10.78 0.32 3.76
C VAL A 136 -10.60 1.58 4.61
N GLU A 137 -10.64 1.47 5.94
CA GLU A 137 -10.54 2.60 6.88
C GLU A 137 -9.20 3.33 6.75
N LEU A 138 -8.11 2.58 6.60
CA LEU A 138 -6.74 3.11 6.59
C LEU A 138 -6.25 3.52 5.19
N SER A 139 -7.04 3.25 4.15
CA SER A 139 -6.69 3.39 2.72
C SER A 139 -6.29 4.79 2.26
N ARG A 140 -6.51 5.83 3.07
CA ARG A 140 -6.24 7.23 2.71
C ARG A 140 -4.83 7.70 3.06
N HIS A 141 -4.10 6.94 3.86
CA HIS A 141 -2.73 7.27 4.22
C HIS A 141 -1.78 7.01 3.02
N PRO A 142 -0.88 7.94 2.67
CA PRO A 142 -0.01 7.79 1.48
C PRO A 142 0.90 6.55 1.54
N HIS A 143 1.34 6.16 2.73
CA HIS A 143 2.23 5.01 2.93
C HIS A 143 1.50 3.74 3.37
N ILE A 144 0.18 3.65 3.14
CA ILE A 144 -0.63 2.43 3.31
C ILE A 144 -1.27 2.08 1.97
N VAL A 145 -1.29 0.80 1.61
CA VAL A 145 -1.88 0.35 0.34
C VAL A 145 -3.34 0.79 0.24
N ARG A 146 -3.64 1.53 -0.82
CA ARG A 146 -4.97 2.06 -1.12
C ARG A 146 -5.91 0.93 -1.50
N THR A 147 -6.97 0.80 -0.70
CA THR A 147 -8.13 -0.04 -1.00
C THR A 147 -9.24 0.81 -1.60
N TYR A 148 -9.63 0.54 -2.84
CA TYR A 148 -10.70 1.24 -3.54
C TYR A 148 -12.09 0.79 -3.09
N GLY A 149 -12.23 -0.45 -2.59
CA GLY A 149 -13.50 -0.96 -2.10
C GLY A 149 -13.64 -2.48 -2.14
N LEU A 150 -14.86 -2.95 -1.87
CA LEU A 150 -15.27 -4.35 -1.92
C LEU A 150 -15.63 -4.76 -3.34
N VAL A 151 -15.41 -6.02 -3.69
CA VAL A 151 -15.80 -6.59 -4.98
C VAL A 151 -16.75 -7.77 -4.77
N GLU A 152 -17.93 -7.67 -5.38
CA GLU A 152 -18.93 -8.72 -5.42
C GLU A 152 -18.67 -9.65 -6.61
N ASP A 153 -18.68 -10.95 -6.34
CA ASP A 153 -18.64 -11.99 -7.35
C ASP A 153 -20.06 -12.43 -7.71
N THR A 154 -20.63 -11.82 -8.74
CA THR A 154 -22.00 -12.14 -9.21
C THR A 154 -22.08 -13.48 -9.96
N GLN A 155 -20.94 -14.14 -10.23
CA GLN A 155 -20.91 -15.42 -10.94
C GLN A 155 -20.81 -16.64 -10.01
N GLN A 156 -20.67 -16.43 -8.70
CA GLN A 156 -20.86 -17.52 -7.75
C GLN A 156 -22.36 -17.79 -7.62
N ASN A 157 -22.81 -18.92 -8.16
CA ASN A 157 -24.07 -19.55 -7.76
C ASN A 157 -23.93 -19.96 -6.30
N ILE A 158 -24.14 -19.02 -5.38
CA ILE A 158 -24.16 -19.27 -3.95
C ILE A 158 -25.44 -20.07 -3.69
N SER A 159 -25.28 -21.35 -3.34
CA SER A 159 -26.32 -22.07 -2.62
C SER A 159 -26.57 -21.33 -1.31
N ASP A 160 -27.82 -20.91 -1.07
CA ASP A 160 -28.25 -19.96 -0.04
C ASP A 160 -27.87 -20.29 1.43
N ASP A 161 -27.24 -21.44 1.71
CA ASP A 161 -26.99 -21.95 3.07
C ASP A 161 -25.53 -21.86 3.58
N GLU A 162 -24.55 -21.44 2.77
CA GLU A 162 -23.15 -21.33 3.22
C GLU A 162 -22.76 -19.86 3.50
N PRO A 163 -22.27 -19.51 4.71
CA PRO A 163 -21.86 -18.15 5.01
C PRO A 163 -20.72 -17.72 4.09
N ILE A 164 -20.85 -16.53 3.48
CA ILE A 164 -19.78 -15.88 2.73
C ILE A 164 -18.62 -15.60 3.69
N ASN A 165 -17.71 -16.57 3.80
CA ASN A 165 -16.47 -16.45 4.56
C ASN A 165 -15.34 -15.87 3.70
N SER A 166 -15.64 -15.36 2.51
CA SER A 166 -14.65 -14.77 1.61
C SER A 166 -15.00 -13.33 1.25
N ILE A 167 -14.07 -12.40 1.42
CA ILE A 167 -14.19 -11.02 0.96
C ILE A 167 -13.18 -10.76 -0.14
N MET A 168 -13.58 -10.03 -1.17
CA MET A 168 -12.68 -9.56 -2.21
C MET A 168 -12.55 -8.04 -2.13
N LEU A 169 -11.31 -7.56 -2.13
CA LEU A 169 -10.95 -6.15 -2.09
C LEU A 169 -10.29 -5.75 -3.40
N LEU A 170 -10.61 -4.56 -3.88
CA LEU A 170 -9.94 -3.91 -5.01
C LEU A 170 -8.86 -2.98 -4.46
N GLN A 171 -7.59 -3.22 -4.79
CA GLN A 171 -6.47 -2.42 -4.29
C GLN A 171 -5.57 -1.94 -5.42
N GLU A 172 -4.75 -0.92 -5.15
CA GLU A 172 -3.67 -0.52 -6.04
C GLU A 172 -2.60 -1.62 -6.15
N HIS A 173 -1.95 -1.71 -7.31
CA HIS A 173 -0.96 -2.74 -7.59
C HIS A 173 0.48 -2.24 -7.40
N ALA A 174 1.21 -2.88 -6.46
CA ALA A 174 2.66 -2.76 -6.34
C ALA A 174 3.36 -3.76 -7.28
N THR A 175 3.86 -3.28 -8.44
CA THR A 175 4.43 -4.17 -9.46
C THR A 175 5.76 -4.80 -9.08
N GLU A 176 6.49 -4.21 -8.13
CA GLU A 176 7.80 -4.71 -7.68
C GLU A 176 7.69 -5.72 -6.52
N GLY A 177 6.47 -5.99 -6.03
CA GLY A 177 6.25 -6.96 -4.96
C GLY A 177 6.65 -6.45 -3.57
N ASN A 178 7.05 -7.37 -2.69
CA ASN A 178 7.41 -7.03 -1.31
C ASN A 178 8.89 -6.64 -1.15
N LEU A 179 9.17 -5.81 -0.15
CA LEU A 179 10.48 -5.20 0.06
C LEU A 179 11.59 -6.23 0.34
N VAL A 180 11.30 -7.36 0.98
CA VAL A 180 12.33 -8.39 1.25
C VAL A 180 12.80 -9.01 -0.04
N ASP A 181 11.86 -9.54 -0.82
CA ASP A 181 12.19 -10.23 -2.07
C ASP A 181 12.78 -9.24 -3.08
N PHE A 182 12.26 -8.01 -3.12
CA PHE A 182 12.78 -6.94 -3.95
C PHE A 182 14.25 -6.64 -3.63
N LEU A 183 14.57 -6.34 -2.37
CA LEU A 183 15.95 -6.03 -1.96
C LEU A 183 16.92 -7.21 -2.17
N GLN A 184 16.44 -8.44 -2.03
CA GLN A 184 17.24 -9.65 -2.28
C GLN A 184 17.51 -9.91 -3.75
N ALA A 185 16.61 -9.46 -4.64
CA ALA A 185 16.75 -9.61 -6.08
C ALA A 185 17.68 -8.58 -6.73
N LEU A 186 18.06 -7.51 -6.01
CA LEU A 186 18.97 -6.50 -6.52
C LEU A 186 20.41 -7.02 -6.59
N ASP A 187 21.09 -6.76 -7.71
CA ASP A 187 22.49 -7.14 -7.92
C ASP A 187 23.46 -6.42 -6.96
N SER A 188 23.09 -5.23 -6.52
CA SER A 188 23.85 -4.40 -5.59
C SER A 188 22.94 -3.82 -4.53
N SER A 189 23.49 -3.62 -3.34
CA SER A 189 22.72 -2.98 -2.28
C SER A 189 22.40 -1.52 -2.65
N PRO A 190 21.15 -1.06 -2.41
CA PRO A 190 20.78 0.33 -2.64
C PRO A 190 21.57 1.32 -1.80
N ALA A 191 21.61 2.56 -2.27
CA ALA A 191 22.16 3.70 -1.56
C ALA A 191 21.51 3.88 -0.18
N SER A 192 22.31 4.20 0.83
CA SER A 192 21.82 4.41 2.21
C SER A 192 20.73 5.47 2.31
N SER A 193 20.75 6.47 1.43
CA SER A 193 19.72 7.52 1.35
C SER A 193 18.37 6.97 0.88
N VAL A 194 18.36 6.06 -0.09
CA VAL A 194 17.15 5.37 -0.58
C VAL A 194 16.55 4.50 0.52
N LEU A 195 17.38 3.69 1.17
CA LEU A 195 16.97 2.84 2.28
C LEU A 195 16.41 3.65 3.46
N LEU A 196 17.00 4.82 3.75
CA LEU A 196 16.51 5.73 4.77
C LEU A 196 15.15 6.32 4.39
N GLU A 197 14.96 6.70 3.12
CA GLU A 197 13.68 7.22 2.63
C GLU A 197 12.57 6.16 2.77
N MET A 198 12.82 4.92 2.34
CA MET A 198 11.87 3.82 2.55
C MET A 198 11.53 3.61 4.03
N PHE A 199 12.52 3.73 4.92
CA PHE A 199 12.30 3.61 6.36
C PHE A 199 11.49 4.78 6.94
N VAL A 200 11.67 6.00 6.43
CA VAL A 200 10.86 7.17 6.79
C VAL A 200 9.40 6.94 6.43
N GLN A 201 9.12 6.40 5.24
CA GLN A 201 7.75 6.10 4.79
C GLN A 201 7.09 5.01 5.65
N ILE A 202 7.82 3.94 6.00
CA ILE A 202 7.34 2.93 6.96
C ILE A 202 7.04 3.58 8.31
N SER A 203 7.93 4.45 8.80
CA SER A 203 7.76 5.14 10.07
C SER A 203 6.55 6.07 10.08
N ASP A 204 6.28 6.75 8.96
CA ASP A 204 5.12 7.62 8.77
C ASP A 204 3.80 6.82 8.84
N ALA A 205 3.72 5.68 8.14
CA ALA A 205 2.57 4.76 8.25
C ALA A 205 2.37 4.26 9.68
N MET A 206 3.43 3.82 10.35
CA MET A 206 3.34 3.31 11.73
C MET A 206 2.98 4.40 12.74
N SER A 207 3.47 5.62 12.53
CA SER A 207 3.05 6.79 13.30
C SER A 207 1.56 7.02 13.14
N PHE A 208 1.04 7.00 11.91
CA PHE A 208 -0.40 7.12 11.65
C PHE A 208 -1.21 6.02 12.35
N LEU A 209 -0.79 4.75 12.30
CA LEU A 209 -1.47 3.66 13.00
C LEU A 209 -1.52 3.90 14.52
N ALA A 210 -0.40 4.29 15.12
CA ALA A 210 -0.33 4.59 16.55
C ALA A 210 -1.25 5.77 16.96
N HIS A 211 -1.31 6.84 16.16
CA HIS A 211 -2.22 7.96 16.40
C HIS A 211 -3.70 7.57 16.31
N ASN A 212 -4.03 6.55 15.52
CA ASN A 212 -5.37 5.98 15.44
C ASN A 212 -5.59 4.82 16.45
N HIS A 213 -4.65 4.61 17.37
CA HIS A 213 -4.68 3.53 18.36
C HIS A 213 -4.81 2.14 17.73
N ILE A 214 -4.14 1.92 16.59
CA ILE A 214 -4.11 0.65 15.87
C ILE A 214 -2.74 0.03 16.02
N VAL A 215 -2.73 -1.24 16.46
CA VAL A 215 -1.54 -2.09 16.46
C VAL A 215 -1.59 -2.94 15.19
N HIS A 216 -0.55 -2.86 14.37
CA HIS A 216 -0.43 -3.67 13.15
C HIS A 216 -0.33 -5.15 13.50
N GLY A 217 0.57 -5.51 14.43
CA GLY A 217 0.72 -6.87 14.96
C GLY A 217 1.39 -7.89 14.03
N ASP A 218 1.81 -7.44 12.84
CA ASP A 218 2.60 -8.25 11.88
C ASP A 218 3.52 -7.37 11.02
N LEU A 219 4.06 -6.30 11.59
CA LEU A 219 4.97 -5.45 10.84
C LEU A 219 6.24 -6.23 10.48
N ALA A 220 6.51 -6.37 9.19
CA ALA A 220 7.72 -6.97 8.65
C ALA A 220 7.95 -6.46 7.23
N CYS A 221 9.19 -6.47 6.74
CA CYS A 221 9.49 -6.04 5.37
C CYS A 221 8.72 -6.84 4.30
N ARG A 222 8.27 -8.08 4.58
CA ARG A 222 7.42 -8.85 3.65
C ARG A 222 6.01 -8.26 3.47
N ASN A 223 5.57 -7.47 4.46
CA ASN A 223 4.30 -6.74 4.48
C ASN A 223 4.50 -5.27 4.09
N VAL A 224 5.65 -4.92 3.54
CA VAL A 224 5.93 -3.63 2.92
C VAL A 224 6.07 -3.88 1.42
N LEU A 225 5.26 -3.21 0.60
CA LEU A 225 5.28 -3.35 -0.85
C LEU A 225 6.02 -2.20 -1.52
N VAL A 226 6.75 -2.49 -2.59
CA VAL A 226 7.50 -1.52 -3.38
C VAL A 226 6.67 -1.11 -4.59
N PHE A 227 6.35 0.17 -4.68
CA PHE A 227 5.57 0.76 -5.79
C PHE A 227 6.47 1.45 -6.80
N HIS A 228 7.59 2.00 -6.35
CA HIS A 228 8.60 2.59 -7.21
C HIS A 228 9.98 2.46 -6.59
N PHE A 229 10.98 2.25 -7.44
CA PHE A 229 12.38 2.20 -7.05
C PHE A 229 13.26 2.99 -8.03
N ASP A 230 14.10 3.86 -7.48
CA ASP A 230 15.18 4.54 -8.20
C ASP A 230 16.35 4.77 -7.24
N ASP A 231 17.45 4.04 -7.45
CA ASP A 231 18.60 4.09 -6.55
C ASP A 231 19.33 5.44 -6.56
N ASN A 232 19.16 6.22 -7.63
CA ASN A 232 19.80 7.53 -7.76
C ASN A 232 18.95 8.65 -7.15
N GLU A 233 17.66 8.39 -6.93
CA GLU A 233 16.69 9.41 -6.54
C GLU A 233 15.88 8.96 -5.32
N PRO A 234 16.44 9.08 -4.09
CA PRO A 234 15.82 8.59 -2.86
C PRO A 234 14.34 8.93 -2.74
N LYS A 235 13.97 10.19 -3.01
CA LYS A 235 12.60 10.70 -2.85
C LYS A 235 11.58 10.19 -3.85
N LYS A 236 12.02 9.56 -4.94
CA LYS A 236 11.12 8.88 -5.87
C LYS A 236 10.77 7.48 -5.40
N ASN A 237 11.53 6.88 -4.50
CA ASN A 237 11.20 5.55 -4.02
C ASN A 237 9.89 5.62 -3.25
N LEU A 238 8.98 4.68 -3.51
CA LEU A 238 7.71 4.59 -2.79
C LEU A 238 7.54 3.17 -2.27
N VAL A 239 7.33 3.08 -0.96
CA VAL A 239 6.92 1.87 -0.28
C VAL A 239 5.64 2.10 0.52
N LYS A 240 4.79 1.09 0.59
CA LYS A 240 3.55 1.15 1.38
C LYS A 240 3.35 -0.09 2.21
N LEU A 241 2.76 0.10 3.39
CA LEU A 241 2.41 -0.95 4.33
C LEU A 241 1.12 -1.67 3.88
N THR A 242 1.10 -3.00 4.03
CA THR A 242 -0.04 -3.87 3.73
C THR A 242 -0.21 -4.95 4.81
N ASP A 243 -1.22 -5.81 4.64
CA ASP A 243 -1.53 -6.97 5.49
C ASP A 243 -1.93 -6.64 6.93
N PHE A 244 -3.19 -6.23 7.10
CA PHE A 244 -3.79 -5.92 8.40
C PHE A 244 -4.49 -7.13 9.05
N GLY A 245 -4.15 -8.36 8.65
CA GLY A 245 -4.86 -9.58 9.09
C GLY A 245 -4.71 -9.91 10.58
N LEU A 246 -3.67 -9.38 11.23
CA LEU A 246 -3.44 -9.48 12.67
C LEU A 246 -3.70 -8.16 13.43
N SER A 247 -4.15 -7.12 12.71
CA SER A 247 -4.33 -5.79 13.28
C SER A 247 -5.52 -5.71 14.24
N ARG A 248 -5.38 -4.82 15.21
CA ARG A 248 -6.34 -4.64 16.30
C ARG A 248 -6.31 -3.23 16.83
N ALA A 249 -7.46 -2.76 17.31
CA ALA A 249 -7.50 -1.59 18.18
C ALA A 249 -6.69 -1.88 19.45
N SER A 250 -5.92 -0.89 19.90
CA SER A 250 -5.11 -0.97 21.11
C SER A 250 -6.02 -1.17 22.32
N THR A 251 -5.86 -2.32 23.00
CA THR A 251 -6.64 -2.71 24.18
C THR A 251 -6.41 -1.78 25.37
N ILE A 252 -5.35 -0.98 25.36
CA ILE A 252 -5.03 0.00 26.42
C ILE A 252 -6.11 1.10 26.51
N TYR A 253 -6.77 1.44 25.39
CA TYR A 253 -7.75 2.52 25.33
C TYR A 253 -9.21 2.03 25.31
N GLN A 254 -9.44 0.72 25.17
CA GLN A 254 -10.78 0.13 25.23
C GLN A 254 -10.96 -0.64 26.54
N SER A 255 -11.62 -0.01 27.51
CA SER A 255 -12.02 -0.63 28.79
C SER A 255 -13.18 -1.63 28.67
N VAL A 256 -13.41 -2.22 27.49
CA VAL A 256 -14.57 -3.09 27.23
C VAL A 256 -14.12 -4.41 26.61
N GLN A 257 -14.29 -5.46 27.40
CA GLN A 257 -14.32 -6.89 27.07
C GLN A 257 -13.47 -7.33 25.86
N SER A 258 -12.31 -7.90 26.17
CA SER A 258 -11.51 -8.71 25.26
C SER A 258 -12.38 -9.83 24.65
N VAL A 259 -12.74 -9.67 23.38
CA VAL A 259 -13.28 -10.76 22.58
C VAL A 259 -12.17 -11.80 22.47
N LYS A 260 -12.29 -12.89 23.24
CA LYS A 260 -11.39 -14.04 23.19
C LYS A 260 -11.31 -14.53 21.75
N THR A 261 -10.18 -14.27 21.11
CA THR A 261 -9.92 -14.74 19.75
C THR A 261 -9.55 -16.22 19.84
N THR A 262 -10.51 -17.11 19.57
CA THR A 262 -10.39 -18.59 19.67
C THR A 262 -9.55 -19.23 18.56
N THR A 263 -8.97 -18.46 17.65
CA THR A 263 -8.13 -18.96 16.57
C THR A 263 -6.66 -18.80 16.94
N MET A 264 -5.88 -19.89 16.87
CA MET A 264 -4.43 -19.89 17.06
C MET A 264 -3.80 -18.67 16.36
N THR A 265 -3.29 -17.73 17.15
CA THR A 265 -2.58 -16.56 16.62
C THR A 265 -1.21 -17.04 16.16
N ILE A 266 -0.98 -17.06 14.85
CA ILE A 266 0.35 -17.28 14.29
C ILE A 266 1.19 -16.07 14.70
N VAL A 267 2.17 -16.28 15.59
CA VAL A 267 3.13 -15.24 15.97
C VAL A 267 4.25 -15.25 14.94
N PRO A 268 4.59 -14.11 14.32
CA PRO A 268 5.72 -14.01 13.39
C PRO A 268 7.04 -14.06 14.18
N ILE A 269 7.49 -15.25 14.59
CA ILE A 269 8.60 -15.45 15.55
C ILE A 269 9.85 -14.61 15.23
N ARG A 270 10.20 -14.45 13.95
CA ARG A 270 11.38 -13.70 13.51
C ARG A 270 11.31 -12.18 13.71
N TYR A 271 10.10 -11.63 13.84
CA TYR A 271 9.84 -10.19 13.99
C TYR A 271 9.17 -9.86 15.32
N ALA A 272 8.75 -10.88 16.08
CA ALA A 272 8.04 -10.72 17.34
C ALA A 272 8.93 -10.15 18.45
N ALA A 273 8.39 -9.18 19.18
CA ALA A 273 9.02 -8.63 20.37
C ALA A 273 9.13 -9.69 21.49
N PRO A 274 10.15 -9.63 22.37
CA PRO A 274 10.37 -10.65 23.40
C PRO A 274 9.18 -10.89 24.32
N GLU A 275 8.40 -9.85 24.63
CA GLU A 275 7.17 -9.93 25.43
C GLU A 275 6.05 -10.73 24.76
N LEU A 276 6.07 -10.88 23.43
CA LEU A 276 5.12 -11.74 22.70
C LEU A 276 5.50 -13.22 22.79
N LEU A 277 6.76 -13.53 23.17
CA LEU A 277 7.30 -14.88 23.23
C LEU A 277 7.23 -15.49 24.64
N SER A 278 7.08 -14.66 25.68
CA SER A 278 7.18 -15.06 27.08
C SER A 278 5.85 -15.41 27.76
N VAL A 279 4.70 -15.22 27.09
CA VAL A 279 3.37 -15.30 27.72
C VAL A 279 2.56 -16.47 27.17
N ASN A 280 2.10 -17.36 28.06
CA ASN A 280 1.19 -18.49 27.75
C ASN A 280 -0.21 -18.07 27.22
N ASN A 281 -0.47 -16.77 27.07
CA ASN A 281 -1.70 -16.17 26.54
C ASN A 281 -1.35 -15.19 25.42
N TYR A 282 -1.18 -15.72 24.21
CA TYR A 282 -0.76 -15.01 22.99
C TYR A 282 -1.73 -13.92 22.49
N SER A 283 -2.92 -13.76 23.08
CA SER A 283 -3.95 -12.88 22.54
C SER A 283 -3.88 -11.43 23.02
N ASP A 284 -3.29 -11.15 24.19
CA ASP A 284 -3.47 -9.84 24.86
C ASP A 284 -2.18 -9.01 24.98
N SER A 285 -1.08 -9.45 24.39
CA SER A 285 0.25 -8.82 24.55
C SER A 285 0.69 -7.90 23.41
N TYR A 286 -0.05 -7.84 22.30
CA TYR A 286 0.29 -6.94 21.18
C TYR A 286 0.00 -5.49 21.54
N THR A 287 1.03 -4.65 21.45
CA THR A 287 0.96 -3.21 21.73
C THR A 287 1.71 -2.43 20.65
N GLU A 288 1.52 -1.10 20.65
CA GLU A 288 2.34 -0.19 19.83
C GLU A 288 3.84 -0.39 20.07
N LYS A 289 4.26 -0.80 21.29
CA LYS A 289 5.67 -1.09 21.60
C LYS A 289 6.20 -2.35 20.92
N SER A 290 5.35 -3.37 20.76
CA SER A 290 5.70 -4.57 20.01
C SER A 290 5.87 -4.29 18.51
N ASP A 291 5.08 -3.36 17.96
CA ASP A 291 5.26 -2.87 16.60
C ASP A 291 6.55 -2.04 16.46
N MET A 292 6.91 -1.23 17.45
CA MET A 292 8.19 -0.49 17.45
C MET A 292 9.40 -1.43 17.41
N TYR A 293 9.35 -2.56 18.13
CA TYR A 293 10.38 -3.60 18.03
C TYR A 293 10.45 -4.21 16.62
N SER A 294 9.29 -4.52 16.05
CA SER A 294 9.19 -5.06 14.68
C SER A 294 9.72 -4.06 13.63
N MET A 295 9.46 -2.76 13.83
CA MET A 295 9.96 -1.67 13.00
C MET A 295 11.49 -1.56 13.09
N PHE A 296 12.05 -1.69 14.29
CA PHE A 296 13.50 -1.74 14.49
C PHE A 296 14.15 -2.89 13.71
N LEU A 297 13.53 -4.08 13.73
CA LEU A 297 14.01 -5.23 12.95
C LEU A 297 13.91 -4.99 11.44
N CYS A 298 12.86 -4.32 10.96
CA CYS A 298 12.75 -3.89 9.56
C CYS A 298 13.93 -2.98 9.19
N GLY A 299 14.20 -1.94 9.98
CA GLY A 299 15.35 -1.04 9.75
C GLY A 299 16.69 -1.77 9.76
N LYS A 300 16.85 -2.79 10.61
CA LYS A 300 18.05 -3.63 10.65
C LYS A 300 18.18 -4.52 9.41
N LEU A 301 17.09 -5.08 8.91
CA LEU A 301 17.09 -5.91 7.70
C LEU A 301 17.43 -5.09 6.46
N ILE A 302 16.78 -3.94 6.30
CA ILE A 302 17.02 -2.95 5.24
C ILE A 302 18.50 -2.59 5.19
N ARG A 303 19.15 -2.40 6.36
CA ARG A 303 20.60 -2.13 6.44
C ARG A 303 21.49 -3.36 6.26
N LYS A 304 21.05 -4.56 6.61
CA LYS A 304 21.88 -5.78 6.51
C LYS A 304 22.03 -6.29 5.08
N VAL A 305 21.08 -5.99 4.18
CA VAL A 305 21.26 -6.24 2.73
C VAL A 305 22.50 -5.49 2.18
N GLN A 306 23.00 -4.46 2.88
CA GLN A 306 24.26 -3.77 2.53
C GLN A 306 25.54 -4.59 2.74
N PHE A 307 25.49 -5.82 3.27
CA PHE A 307 26.71 -6.63 3.47
C PHE A 307 26.74 -7.84 2.54
N PRO A 308 27.35 -7.73 1.33
CA PRO A 308 27.86 -8.89 0.63
C PRO A 308 29.12 -9.37 1.37
N GLY A 309 28.98 -10.46 2.13
CA GLY A 309 30.10 -11.22 2.66
C GLY A 309 30.54 -10.86 4.07
N GLN A 310 30.18 -11.72 5.02
CA GLN A 310 31.20 -12.23 5.93
C GLN A 310 31.27 -13.74 5.72
N LYS A 311 32.37 -14.15 5.05
CA LYS A 311 32.92 -15.50 5.15
C LYS A 311 33.34 -15.78 6.58
#